data_AF-A0A388MBJ0-F1
#
_entry.id   AF-A0A388MBJ0-F1
#
_cell.length_a   1.000
_cell.length_b   1.000
_cell.length_c   1.000
_cell.angle_alpha   90.00
_cell.angle_beta   90.00
_cell.angle_gamma   90.00
#
_symmetry.space_group_name_H-M   'P 1'
#
loop_
_entity.id
_entity.type
_entity.pdbx_description
1 polymer ?
#
loop_
_entity_poly.entity_id
_entity_poly.type
_entity_poly.pdbx_seq_one_letter_code
_entity_poly.pdbx_strand_id
1 'polypeptide(L)'
;MKGPPKCDDDVDDCPNKCPGGPNCNKPSPPTKPSCPGGPDCPKPAPPTSGSCDKPLGECDFFFHDHKNEVPTITLVRKGDNHIYVDCGHIVHQDGPDTRPVQTVNSAHCSLLKGGYWDQNKCGHHIYGNGRHIASRHFPSIQNPSHFLNTCIKVQISAAQYKDGGNFNNGHSNPRACIVVKTAGSFA
;
A
#
# COMPACT_ATOMS: atom_id res chain seq x y z
N MET A 1 15.77 58.20 9.65
CA MET A 1 15.30 58.75 8.36
C MET A 1 16.49 59.04 7.47
N LYS A 2 16.33 58.81 6.16
CA LYS A 2 17.29 58.96 5.02
C LYS A 2 18.44 57.93 4.97
N GLY A 3 18.33 57.01 4.01
CA GLY A 3 19.41 56.13 3.57
C GLY A 3 20.30 56.78 2.52
N PRO A 4 21.38 56.10 2.12
CA PRO A 4 22.06 56.37 0.87
C PRO A 4 22.08 55.12 -0.03
N PRO A 5 21.88 55.25 -1.36
CA PRO A 5 22.46 54.32 -2.30
C PRO A 5 23.91 54.73 -2.58
N LYS A 6 24.80 53.75 -2.70
CA LYS A 6 25.98 53.81 -3.57
C LYS A 6 26.44 52.38 -3.83
N CYS A 7 26.26 51.96 -5.07
CA CYS A 7 27.00 50.86 -5.67
C CYS A 7 28.48 51.28 -5.74
N ASP A 8 29.40 50.35 -5.56
CA ASP A 8 30.51 50.12 -6.49
C ASP A 8 31.40 48.98 -5.95
N ASP A 9 31.53 47.98 -6.82
CA ASP A 9 32.78 47.30 -7.16
C ASP A 9 33.52 46.54 -6.07
N ASP A 10 32.88 45.52 -5.48
CA ASP A 10 33.55 44.22 -5.33
C ASP A 10 32.56 43.09 -4.98
N VAL A 11 32.40 42.18 -5.95
CA VAL A 11 31.94 40.78 -5.89
C VAL A 11 30.50 40.40 -5.46
N ASP A 12 29.86 39.63 -6.37
CA ASP A 12 28.85 38.58 -6.16
C ASP A 12 27.48 38.94 -5.53
N ASP A 13 26.57 39.60 -6.26
CA ASP A 13 25.14 39.23 -6.34
C ASP A 13 24.32 40.15 -7.30
N CYS A 14 23.50 39.53 -8.17
CA CYS A 14 22.37 40.07 -8.96
C CYS A 14 22.59 41.15 -10.07
N PRO A 15 21.70 41.25 -11.08
CA PRO A 15 21.08 40.21 -11.91
C PRO A 15 21.06 40.57 -13.44
N ASN A 16 20.65 39.61 -14.29
CA ASN A 16 20.25 39.76 -15.70
C ASN A 16 21.32 40.07 -16.78
N LYS A 17 21.89 39.00 -17.34
CA LYS A 17 22.05 38.90 -18.79
C LYS A 17 21.11 37.82 -19.32
N CYS A 18 20.08 38.25 -20.03
CA CYS A 18 19.47 37.44 -21.07
C CYS A 18 20.54 37.11 -22.13
N PRO A 19 20.67 35.86 -22.60
CA PRO A 19 21.43 35.56 -23.81
C PRO A 19 20.54 35.91 -25.00
N GLY A 20 20.56 37.19 -25.38
CA GLY A 20 19.72 37.68 -26.45
C GLY A 20 20.23 39.01 -26.98
N GLY A 21 21.19 38.92 -27.90
CA GLY A 21 21.32 39.91 -28.97
C GLY A 21 20.03 39.97 -29.82
N PRO A 22 20.07 40.36 -31.09
CA PRO A 22 18.95 40.93 -31.86
C PRO A 22 17.69 40.06 -32.13
N ASN A 23 17.34 39.07 -31.31
CA ASN A 23 16.23 38.12 -31.46
C ASN A 23 15.21 38.13 -30.29
N CYS A 24 15.05 39.24 -29.57
CA CYS A 24 14.02 39.34 -28.52
C CYS A 24 12.65 39.72 -29.11
N ASN A 25 11.88 38.73 -29.56
CA ASN A 25 10.47 38.91 -29.91
C ASN A 25 9.61 39.24 -28.66
N LYS A 26 8.62 40.13 -28.86
CA LYS A 26 7.68 40.66 -27.86
C LYS A 26 6.88 39.54 -27.13
N PRO A 27 6.32 39.84 -25.93
CA PRO A 27 5.92 38.87 -24.93
C PRO A 27 4.58 38.20 -25.22
N SER A 28 4.41 36.98 -24.72
CA SER A 28 3.07 36.38 -24.53
C SER A 28 2.63 36.47 -23.06
N PRO A 29 1.31 36.50 -22.81
CA PRO A 29 0.70 36.99 -21.56
C PRO A 29 0.86 36.00 -20.39
N PRO A 30 0.52 36.40 -19.16
CA PRO A 30 0.67 35.53 -17.98
C PRO A 30 -0.37 34.41 -17.95
N THR A 31 -0.10 33.43 -17.10
CA THR A 31 -0.98 32.40 -16.47
C THR A 31 -1.11 30.99 -17.08
N LYS A 32 -0.76 30.00 -16.25
CA LYS A 32 -1.76 29.13 -15.56
C LYS A 32 -1.17 28.47 -14.30
N PRO A 33 -1.78 28.62 -13.11
CA PRO A 33 -1.85 27.56 -12.12
C PRO A 33 -3.06 26.65 -12.41
N SER A 34 -2.99 25.40 -11.95
CA SER A 34 -4.05 24.38 -11.92
C SER A 34 -4.20 23.49 -13.18
N CYS A 35 -4.20 22.18 -12.93
CA CYS A 35 -4.62 21.12 -13.86
C CYS A 35 -6.10 20.77 -13.61
N PRO A 36 -7.02 21.16 -14.49
CA PRO A 36 -8.30 20.50 -14.66
C PRO A 36 -8.35 19.85 -16.06
N GLY A 37 -7.84 18.62 -16.17
CA GLY A 37 -8.16 17.70 -17.28
C GLY A 37 -7.65 18.04 -18.69
N GLY A 38 -6.39 18.46 -18.86
CA GLY A 38 -5.77 18.63 -20.19
C GLY A 38 -5.07 17.37 -20.73
N PRO A 39 -4.89 17.24 -22.05
CA PRO A 39 -4.25 16.07 -22.69
C PRO A 39 -2.75 15.93 -22.40
N ASP A 40 -2.10 16.99 -21.91
CA ASP A 40 -0.68 17.01 -21.54
C ASP A 40 -0.43 16.71 -20.04
N CYS A 41 -1.47 16.40 -19.28
CA CYS A 41 -1.29 15.84 -17.94
C CYS A 41 -0.71 14.43 -18.07
N PRO A 42 0.35 14.03 -17.34
CA PRO A 42 0.71 12.63 -17.24
C PRO A 42 -0.53 11.90 -16.71
N LYS A 43 -1.13 11.06 -17.57
CA LYS A 43 -2.27 10.25 -17.19
C LYS A 43 -1.84 9.49 -15.95
N PRO A 44 -2.57 9.58 -14.81
CA PRO A 44 -2.31 8.71 -13.68
C PRO A 44 -2.21 7.31 -14.24
N ALA A 45 -1.12 6.60 -13.93
CA ALA A 45 -0.98 5.22 -14.31
C ALA A 45 -2.31 4.53 -13.95
N PRO A 46 -2.95 3.80 -14.89
CA PRO A 46 -4.20 3.13 -14.58
C PRO A 46 -3.99 2.35 -13.27
N PRO A 47 -4.94 2.40 -12.32
CA PRO A 47 -4.82 1.59 -11.11
C PRO A 47 -4.54 0.16 -11.59
N THR A 48 -3.41 -0.40 -11.17
CA THR A 48 -3.03 -1.77 -11.48
C THR A 48 -4.25 -2.63 -11.18
N SER A 49 -4.87 -3.17 -12.22
CA SER A 49 -6.04 -4.04 -12.12
C SER A 49 -5.68 -5.14 -11.13
N GLY A 50 -6.22 -5.05 -9.91
CA GLY A 50 -5.82 -5.91 -8.82
C GLY A 50 -6.12 -7.35 -9.20
N SER A 51 -5.06 -8.13 -9.40
CA SER A 51 -5.11 -9.57 -9.49
C SER A 51 -4.40 -10.09 -8.26
N CYS A 52 -5.03 -11.02 -7.56
CA CYS A 52 -4.46 -11.68 -6.40
C CYS A 52 -3.97 -13.09 -6.76
N ASP A 53 -3.52 -13.30 -8.00
CA ASP A 53 -3.14 -14.63 -8.45
C ASP A 53 -1.74 -15.03 -7.97
N LYS A 54 -0.90 -14.06 -7.61
CA LYS A 54 0.46 -14.30 -7.11
C LYS A 54 0.73 -13.50 -5.84
N PRO A 55 1.03 -14.16 -4.70
CA PRO A 55 1.29 -13.46 -3.44
C PRO A 55 2.56 -12.61 -3.52
N LEU A 56 3.68 -13.17 -3.99
CA LEU A 56 4.93 -12.40 -4.15
C LEU A 56 4.92 -11.34 -5.26
N GLY A 57 3.96 -11.43 -6.19
CA GLY A 57 3.75 -10.37 -7.17
C GLY A 57 3.40 -9.04 -6.51
N GLU A 58 2.71 -9.10 -5.35
CA GLU A 58 2.16 -7.92 -4.69
C GLU A 58 2.68 -7.71 -3.26
N CYS A 59 3.21 -8.73 -2.60
CA CYS A 59 3.48 -8.74 -1.16
C CYS A 59 4.77 -9.50 -0.81
N ASP A 60 5.50 -9.05 0.20
CA ASP A 60 6.74 -9.67 0.67
C ASP A 60 6.48 -10.73 1.77
N PHE A 61 5.28 -10.76 2.36
CA PHE A 61 4.87 -11.82 3.29
C PHE A 61 3.92 -12.80 2.59
N PHE A 62 4.12 -14.08 2.86
CA PHE A 62 3.32 -15.16 2.31
C PHE A 62 3.28 -16.34 3.29
N PHE A 63 2.36 -17.27 3.09
CA PHE A 63 2.34 -18.51 3.86
C PHE A 63 3.43 -19.45 3.37
N HIS A 64 4.04 -20.21 4.27
CA HIS A 64 5.02 -21.24 3.91
C HIS A 64 4.48 -22.13 2.78
N ASP A 65 5.33 -22.47 1.81
CA ASP A 65 5.01 -23.19 0.57
C ASP A 65 4.04 -22.48 -0.42
N HIS A 66 3.49 -21.32 -0.07
CA HIS A 66 2.58 -20.54 -0.92
C HIS A 66 3.26 -19.30 -1.52
N LYS A 67 4.52 -19.44 -1.97
CA LYS A 67 5.30 -18.34 -2.58
C LYS A 67 4.72 -17.85 -3.91
N ASN A 68 4.20 -18.78 -4.71
CA ASN A 68 3.80 -18.56 -6.10
C ASN A 68 2.29 -18.60 -6.33
N GLU A 69 1.53 -19.06 -5.33
CA GLU A 69 0.08 -19.24 -5.42
C GLU A 69 -0.57 -18.71 -4.15
N VAL A 70 -1.57 -17.85 -4.30
CA VAL A 70 -2.32 -17.31 -3.16
C VAL A 70 -3.19 -18.41 -2.57
N PRO A 71 -3.03 -18.75 -1.28
CA PRO A 71 -3.82 -19.81 -0.68
C PRO A 71 -5.28 -19.40 -0.57
N THR A 72 -6.17 -20.36 -0.81
CA THR A 72 -7.59 -20.20 -0.51
C THR A 72 -7.86 -20.61 0.94
N ILE A 73 -8.51 -19.73 1.68
CA ILE A 73 -8.79 -19.87 3.10
C ILE A 73 -10.30 -19.99 3.30
N THR A 74 -10.70 -20.83 4.24
CA THR A 74 -12.12 -20.99 4.59
C THR A 74 -12.42 -20.16 5.83
N LEU A 75 -13.44 -19.31 5.72
CA LEU A 75 -13.94 -18.51 6.82
C LEU A 75 -14.89 -19.36 7.66
N VAL A 76 -14.63 -19.52 8.96
CA VAL A 76 -15.45 -20.35 9.85
C VAL A 76 -16.41 -19.48 10.64
N ARG A 77 -17.72 -19.67 10.53
CA ARG A 77 -18.69 -18.89 11.31
C ARG A 77 -18.98 -19.59 12.66
N LYS A 78 -18.81 -18.90 13.79
CA LYS A 78 -19.19 -19.40 15.13
C LYS A 78 -20.05 -18.40 15.91
N GLY A 79 -21.29 -18.78 16.22
CA GLY A 79 -22.23 -17.89 16.90
C GLY A 79 -22.60 -16.65 16.08
N ASP A 80 -23.18 -15.65 16.74
CA ASP A 80 -23.99 -14.64 16.05
C ASP A 80 -23.25 -13.70 15.11
N ASN A 81 -21.92 -13.58 15.16
CA ASN A 81 -21.13 -12.72 14.25
C ASN A 81 -19.61 -12.98 14.33
N HIS A 82 -19.17 -14.16 14.75
CA HIS A 82 -17.74 -14.47 14.73
C HIS A 82 -17.39 -15.22 13.47
N ILE A 83 -16.46 -14.69 12.72
CA ILE A 83 -15.76 -15.44 11.67
C ILE A 83 -14.35 -15.69 12.20
N TYR A 84 -13.83 -16.89 11.99
CA TYR A 84 -12.46 -17.30 12.31
C TYR A 84 -11.74 -17.70 11.03
N VAL A 85 -10.42 -17.53 11.07
CA VAL A 85 -9.52 -17.90 9.99
C VAL A 85 -8.45 -18.81 10.58
N ASP A 86 -8.22 -19.94 9.91
CA ASP A 86 -7.03 -20.76 10.11
C ASP A 86 -6.22 -20.74 8.83
N CYS A 87 -4.99 -20.25 8.92
CA CYS A 87 -4.04 -20.21 7.83
C CYS A 87 -2.68 -20.57 8.42
N GLY A 88 -1.83 -21.26 7.67
CA GLY A 88 -0.54 -21.77 8.14
C GLY A 88 0.45 -20.71 8.62
N HIS A 89 1.73 -21.05 8.64
CA HIS A 89 2.75 -20.14 9.18
C HIS A 89 3.23 -19.14 8.13
N ILE A 90 3.38 -17.89 8.54
CA ILE A 90 3.85 -16.79 7.69
C ILE A 90 5.40 -16.80 7.59
N VAL A 91 5.90 -16.49 6.40
CA VAL A 91 7.31 -16.20 6.10
C VAL A 91 7.42 -14.83 5.43
N HIS A 92 8.58 -14.19 5.59
CA HIS A 92 8.90 -12.90 4.98
C HIS A 92 10.03 -13.06 3.96
N GLN A 93 9.85 -12.53 2.75
CA GLN A 93 10.90 -12.38 1.75
C GLN A 93 11.76 -11.16 2.11
N ASP A 94 12.96 -11.41 2.63
CA ASP A 94 13.92 -10.39 3.05
C ASP A 94 15.12 -10.44 2.10
N GLY A 95 15.07 -9.63 1.03
CA GLY A 95 16.05 -9.71 -0.07
C GLY A 95 15.97 -11.05 -0.81
N PRO A 96 17.09 -11.79 -1.00
CA PRO A 96 17.07 -13.11 -1.63
C PRO A 96 16.53 -14.22 -0.71
N ASP A 97 16.51 -13.98 0.60
CA ASP A 97 16.22 -15.00 1.61
C ASP A 97 14.77 -14.96 2.08
N THR A 98 14.32 -16.09 2.65
CA THR A 98 13.03 -16.17 3.33
C THR A 98 13.23 -16.38 4.81
N ARG A 99 12.62 -15.54 5.63
CA ARG A 99 12.75 -15.57 7.09
C ARG A 99 11.45 -16.07 7.73
N PRO A 100 11.51 -17.15 8.53
CA PRO A 100 10.34 -17.63 9.27
C PRO A 100 9.87 -16.62 10.30
N VAL A 101 8.58 -16.29 10.28
CA VAL A 101 7.99 -15.35 11.21
C VAL A 101 7.47 -16.10 12.46
N GLN A 102 7.74 -15.52 13.63
CA GLN A 102 7.19 -15.95 14.91
C GLN A 102 5.92 -15.18 15.25
N THR A 103 5.94 -13.86 15.06
CA THR A 103 4.83 -12.96 15.35
C THR A 103 4.69 -11.92 14.24
N VAL A 104 3.50 -11.71 13.71
CA VAL A 104 3.14 -10.58 12.84
C VAL A 104 2.19 -9.64 13.55
N ASN A 105 2.36 -8.36 13.31
CA ASN A 105 1.40 -7.31 13.60
C ASN A 105 0.92 -6.72 12.28
N SER A 106 -0.36 -6.34 12.22
CA SER A 106 -0.96 -5.75 11.02
C SER A 106 -1.50 -4.35 11.29
N ALA A 107 -1.45 -3.48 10.29
CA ALA A 107 -2.04 -2.15 10.34
C ALA A 107 -3.52 -2.16 9.94
N HIS A 108 -3.81 -2.61 8.73
CA HIS A 108 -5.16 -2.60 8.15
C HIS A 108 -5.29 -3.74 7.13
N CYS A 109 -6.50 -3.95 6.62
CA CYS A 109 -6.76 -4.90 5.55
C CYS A 109 -7.57 -4.25 4.42
N SER A 110 -7.56 -4.86 3.24
CA SER A 110 -8.29 -4.42 2.05
C SER A 110 -8.92 -5.62 1.33
N LEU A 111 -10.10 -5.41 0.73
CA LEU A 111 -10.78 -6.38 -0.11
C LEU A 111 -10.61 -6.05 -1.59
N LEU A 112 -10.32 -7.05 -2.42
CA LEU A 112 -10.27 -6.87 -3.87
C LEU A 112 -11.69 -6.84 -4.44
N LYS A 113 -12.09 -5.70 -5.00
CA LYS A 113 -13.40 -5.51 -5.61
C LYS A 113 -13.25 -4.77 -6.93
N GLY A 114 -13.83 -5.29 -8.01
CA GLY A 114 -13.83 -4.60 -9.31
C GLY A 114 -12.42 -4.19 -9.80
N GLY A 115 -11.38 -4.94 -9.43
CA GLY A 115 -9.99 -4.66 -9.79
C GLY A 115 -9.28 -3.61 -8.92
N TYR A 116 -9.84 -3.18 -7.78
CA TYR A 116 -9.17 -2.29 -6.84
C TYR A 116 -9.25 -2.81 -5.39
N TRP A 117 -8.32 -2.37 -4.55
CA TRP A 117 -8.24 -2.74 -3.14
C TRP A 117 -9.04 -1.75 -2.27
N ASP A 118 -10.10 -2.22 -1.62
CA ASP A 118 -11.00 -1.42 -0.78
C ASP A 118 -10.73 -1.67 0.72
N GLN A 119 -10.09 -0.71 1.38
CA GLN A 119 -9.77 -0.76 2.82
C GLN A 119 -11.03 -0.62 3.70
N ASN A 120 -11.95 0.26 3.31
CA ASN A 120 -13.13 0.61 4.09
C ASN A 120 -14.05 -0.60 4.28
N LYS A 121 -14.14 -1.46 3.26
CA LYS A 121 -14.93 -2.70 3.34
C LYS A 121 -14.31 -3.77 4.23
N CYS A 122 -13.00 -3.75 4.42
CA CYS A 122 -12.32 -4.74 5.25
C CYS A 122 -12.25 -4.34 6.73
N GLY A 123 -12.30 -3.04 7.07
CA GLY A 123 -12.65 -2.55 8.41
C GLY A 123 -11.79 -3.05 9.58
N HIS A 124 -10.52 -3.39 9.35
CA HIS A 124 -9.61 -4.04 10.32
C HIS A 124 -10.08 -5.40 10.85
N HIS A 125 -11.02 -6.06 10.16
CA HIS A 125 -11.59 -7.30 10.63
C HIS A 125 -10.70 -8.51 10.40
N ILE A 126 -9.70 -8.42 9.52
CA ILE A 126 -8.68 -9.44 9.30
C ILE A 126 -7.32 -8.84 9.67
N TYR A 127 -6.56 -9.54 10.50
CA TYR A 127 -5.34 -9.02 11.13
C TYR A 127 -4.32 -10.13 11.38
N GLY A 128 -3.06 -9.75 11.61
CA GLY A 128 -2.01 -10.69 12.02
C GLY A 128 -2.17 -11.11 13.48
N ASN A 129 -2.06 -12.41 13.76
CA ASN A 129 -2.11 -12.97 15.12
C ASN A 129 -1.03 -14.06 15.29
N GLY A 130 0.01 -13.76 16.07
CA GLY A 130 1.17 -14.65 16.17
C GLY A 130 1.77 -14.88 14.77
N ARG A 131 2.00 -16.13 14.37
CA ARG A 131 2.53 -16.48 13.05
C ARG A 131 1.46 -16.69 11.97
N HIS A 132 0.23 -16.23 12.20
CA HIS A 132 -0.95 -16.53 11.40
C HIS A 132 -1.74 -15.27 11.05
N ILE A 133 -2.71 -15.39 10.14
CA ILE A 133 -3.76 -14.40 9.96
C ILE A 133 -5.00 -14.88 10.71
N ALA A 134 -5.61 -13.97 11.46
CA ALA A 134 -6.85 -14.19 12.19
C ALA A 134 -7.87 -13.12 11.82
N SER A 135 -9.11 -13.37 12.23
CA SER A 135 -10.21 -12.43 12.10
C SER A 135 -10.70 -11.97 13.47
N ARG A 136 -11.17 -10.72 13.54
CA ARG A 136 -11.82 -10.15 14.72
C ARG A 136 -13.31 -10.46 14.70
N HIS A 137 -13.96 -10.23 15.84
CA HIS A 137 -15.41 -10.10 15.89
C HIS A 137 -15.86 -9.12 14.79
N PHE A 138 -16.95 -9.48 14.10
CA PHE A 138 -17.58 -8.66 13.07
C PHE A 138 -18.87 -8.05 13.63
N PRO A 139 -18.81 -7.14 14.63
CA PRO A 139 -20.02 -6.51 15.13
C PRO A 139 -20.61 -5.70 13.96
N SER A 140 -21.87 -5.97 13.63
CA SER A 140 -22.68 -5.22 12.65
C SER A 140 -22.20 -5.21 11.19
N ILE A 141 -21.50 -6.24 10.71
CA ILE A 141 -21.37 -6.39 9.25
C ILE A 141 -22.76 -6.67 8.66
N GLN A 142 -23.27 -5.69 7.91
CA GLN A 142 -24.54 -5.78 7.20
C GLN A 142 -24.56 -6.90 6.16
N ASN A 143 -23.38 -7.35 5.67
CA ASN A 143 -23.29 -8.48 4.73
C ASN A 143 -21.92 -9.20 4.76
N PRO A 144 -21.76 -10.27 5.57
CA PRO A 144 -20.50 -11.03 5.65
C PRO A 144 -20.15 -11.75 4.34
N SER A 145 -21.11 -11.94 3.45
CA SER A 145 -20.89 -12.56 2.13
C SER A 145 -19.95 -11.76 1.24
N HIS A 146 -19.70 -10.48 1.53
CA HIS A 146 -18.69 -9.69 0.81
C HIS A 146 -17.25 -10.19 1.03
N PHE A 147 -17.02 -11.02 2.04
CA PHE A 147 -15.73 -11.65 2.30
C PHE A 147 -15.60 -13.02 1.63
N LEU A 148 -16.61 -13.51 0.90
CA LEU A 148 -16.55 -14.79 0.18
C LEU A 148 -16.09 -14.60 -1.26
N ASN A 149 -15.41 -15.61 -1.82
CA ASN A 149 -14.91 -15.64 -3.19
C ASN A 149 -14.19 -14.35 -3.63
N THR A 150 -13.35 -13.82 -2.75
CA THR A 150 -12.64 -12.55 -2.96
C THR A 150 -11.21 -12.66 -2.42
N CYS A 151 -10.41 -11.64 -2.69
CA CYS A 151 -9.06 -11.56 -2.16
C CYS A 151 -8.98 -10.53 -1.05
N ILE A 152 -8.22 -10.89 -0.02
CA ILE A 152 -7.97 -10.04 1.13
C ILE A 152 -6.47 -9.78 1.18
N LYS A 153 -6.11 -8.51 1.22
CA LYS A 153 -4.73 -8.05 1.45
C LYS A 153 -4.65 -7.51 2.87
N VAL A 154 -3.77 -8.06 3.69
CA VAL A 154 -3.51 -7.60 5.05
C VAL A 154 -2.16 -6.90 5.07
N GLN A 155 -2.14 -5.63 5.45
CA GLN A 155 -0.91 -4.87 5.60
C GLN A 155 -0.22 -5.24 6.91
N ILE A 156 0.99 -5.78 6.83
CA ILE A 156 1.85 -6.12 7.95
C ILE A 156 2.60 -4.86 8.38
N SER A 157 2.41 -4.41 9.62
CA SER A 157 3.11 -3.25 10.17
C SER A 157 4.48 -3.62 10.74
N ALA A 158 4.55 -4.79 11.38
CA ALA A 158 5.76 -5.29 12.01
C ALA A 158 5.75 -6.82 12.07
N ALA A 159 6.93 -7.43 12.15
CA ALA A 159 7.10 -8.85 12.38
C ALA A 159 8.33 -9.16 13.24
N GLN A 160 8.24 -10.19 14.06
CA GLN A 160 9.34 -10.78 14.80
C GLN A 160 9.69 -12.13 14.17
N TYR A 161 10.96 -12.34 13.85
CA TYR A 161 11.44 -13.59 13.27
C TYR A 161 11.85 -14.61 14.33
N LYS A 162 11.87 -15.88 13.96
CA LYS A 162 12.28 -16.97 14.87
C LYS A 162 13.74 -16.87 15.34
N ASP A 163 14.58 -16.16 14.60
CA ASP A 163 16.00 -15.93 14.94
C ASP A 163 16.22 -14.72 15.87
N GLY A 164 15.14 -14.06 16.30
CA GLY A 164 15.17 -12.90 17.18
C GLY A 164 15.26 -11.54 16.46
N GLY A 165 15.41 -11.52 15.13
CA GLY A 165 15.36 -10.29 14.34
C GLY A 165 13.94 -9.71 14.25
N ASN A 166 13.83 -8.44 13.84
CA ASN A 166 12.55 -7.75 13.71
C ASN A 166 12.45 -6.96 12.40
N PHE A 167 11.22 -6.87 11.90
CA PHE A 167 10.78 -6.01 10.81
C PHE A 167 9.83 -4.97 11.39
N ASN A 168 10.09 -3.67 11.21
CA ASN A 168 9.31 -2.58 11.84
C ASN A 168 8.95 -1.44 10.86
N ASN A 169 9.22 -1.59 9.57
CA ASN A 169 8.99 -0.57 8.53
C ASN A 169 7.75 -0.88 7.66
N GLY A 170 6.81 -1.68 8.15
CA GLY A 170 5.66 -2.11 7.36
C GLY A 170 4.65 -1.00 7.02
N HIS A 171 4.61 0.08 7.81
CA HIS A 171 3.73 1.22 7.53
C HIS A 171 4.13 2.01 6.28
N SER A 172 5.42 2.05 5.94
CA SER A 172 5.93 2.78 4.78
C SER A 172 6.23 1.88 3.57
N ASN A 173 6.17 0.56 3.74
CA ASN A 173 6.40 -0.39 2.66
C ASN A 173 5.07 -0.95 2.12
N PRO A 174 4.60 -0.55 0.92
CA PRO A 174 3.35 -1.07 0.35
C PRO A 174 3.41 -2.57 0.02
N ARG A 175 4.60 -3.15 -0.08
CA ARG A 175 4.80 -4.59 -0.24
C ARG A 175 4.79 -5.35 1.09
N ALA A 176 4.82 -4.68 2.23
CA ALA A 176 4.71 -5.30 3.54
C ALA A 176 3.27 -5.74 3.82
N CYS A 177 2.81 -6.70 3.04
CA CYS A 177 1.47 -7.23 3.08
C CYS A 177 1.51 -8.74 2.92
N ILE A 178 0.36 -9.38 3.10
CA ILE A 178 0.09 -10.77 2.75
C ILE A 178 -1.28 -10.83 2.09
N VAL A 179 -1.43 -11.71 1.09
CA VAL A 179 -2.68 -11.88 0.35
C VAL A 179 -3.21 -13.30 0.52
N VAL A 180 -4.53 -13.41 0.68
CA VAL A 180 -5.28 -14.67 0.72
C VAL A 180 -6.51 -14.57 -0.18
N LYS A 181 -6.94 -15.71 -0.72
CA LYS A 181 -8.25 -15.89 -1.38
C LYS A 181 -9.21 -16.48 -0.36
N THR A 182 -10.47 -16.10 -0.39
CA THR A 182 -11.50 -16.71 0.45
C THR A 182 -12.36 -17.68 -0.34
N ALA A 183 -12.79 -18.76 0.30
CA ALA A 183 -13.71 -19.72 -0.28
C ALA A 183 -15.08 -19.09 -0.61
N GLY A 184 -15.85 -19.77 -1.47
CA GLY A 184 -17.21 -19.34 -1.86
C GLY A 184 -18.27 -19.56 -0.78
N SER A 185 -17.93 -20.21 0.33
CA SER A 185 -18.83 -20.48 1.45
C SER A 185 -18.09 -20.37 2.78
N PHE A 186 -18.86 -20.16 3.84
CA PHE A 186 -18.37 -20.38 5.21
C PHE A 186 -18.28 -21.88 5.49
N ALA A 187 -17.34 -22.28 6.35
CA ALA A 187 -17.35 -23.59 7.01
C ALA A 187 -18.34 -23.59 8.17
#